data_AF-A0A6J5EDG6-F1
#
_entry.id   AF-A0A6J5EDG6-F1
#
_cell.length_a   1.000
_cell.length_b   1.000
_cell.length_c   1.000
_cell.angle_alpha   90.00
_cell.angle_beta   90.00
_cell.angle_gamma   90.00
#
_symmetry.space_group_name_H-M   'P 1'
#
loop_
_entity.id
_entity.type
_entity.pdbx_description
1 polymer ?
#
loop_
_entity_poly.entity_id
_entity_poly.type
_entity_poly.pdbx_seq_one_letter_code
_entity_poly.pdbx_strand_id
1 'polypeptide(L)'
;MRKTLLFLVAAALSSTAFADVPKTMDGRFVDAEGYTLYTFDKDTTPGKSACSGACSKKWPAAQAGANDKPTGDWTVFNNTDGVPQWAYKGHPLYRFADDKKPGDTTGDNFRDVWHVAKP
;
A
#
# COMPACT_ATOMS: atom_id res chain seq x y z
N MET A 1 -18.60 54.93 -13.27
CA MET A 1 -17.55 53.91 -13.41
C MET A 1 -17.55 53.04 -12.14
N ARG A 2 -18.25 51.89 -12.13
CA ARG A 2 -18.27 50.98 -10.97
C ARG A 2 -17.32 49.81 -11.27
N LYS A 3 -16.20 49.74 -10.54
CA LYS A 3 -15.28 48.60 -10.59
C LYS A 3 -15.83 47.53 -9.65
N THR A 4 -16.39 46.47 -10.21
CA THR A 4 -16.81 45.28 -9.45
C THR A 4 -15.57 44.41 -9.22
N LEU A 5 -15.09 44.32 -7.97
CA LEU A 5 -14.10 43.32 -7.58
C LEU A 5 -14.80 41.96 -7.45
N LEU A 6 -14.43 41.02 -8.30
CA LEU A 6 -14.77 39.60 -8.14
C LEU A 6 -13.79 38.97 -7.14
N PHE A 7 -14.30 38.59 -5.96
CA PHE A 7 -13.61 37.69 -5.05
C PHE A 7 -13.72 36.27 -5.59
N LEU A 8 -12.60 35.73 -6.10
CA LEU A 8 -12.46 34.30 -6.39
C LEU A 8 -12.27 33.56 -5.06
N VAL A 9 -13.33 32.92 -4.59
CA VAL A 9 -13.23 31.92 -3.52
C VAL A 9 -12.67 30.65 -4.16
N ALA A 10 -11.39 30.39 -3.96
CA ALA A 10 -10.79 29.10 -4.30
C ALA A 10 -11.26 28.06 -3.28
N ALA A 11 -12.20 27.21 -3.67
CA ALA A 11 -12.57 26.04 -2.89
C ALA A 11 -11.41 25.04 -2.93
N ALA A 12 -10.73 24.86 -1.80
CA ALA A 12 -9.74 23.79 -1.65
C ALA A 12 -10.49 22.45 -1.70
N LEU A 13 -10.35 21.72 -2.81
CA LEU A 13 -10.81 20.34 -2.92
C LEU A 13 -9.91 19.49 -2.02
N SER A 14 -10.39 19.18 -0.81
CA SER A 14 -9.78 18.16 0.04
C SER A 14 -9.77 16.84 -0.72
N SER A 15 -8.61 16.52 -1.30
CA SER A 15 -8.36 15.24 -1.94
C SER A 15 -8.36 14.20 -0.83
N THR A 16 -9.47 13.50 -0.65
CA THR A 16 -9.47 12.27 0.13
C THR A 16 -8.57 11.31 -0.64
N ALA A 17 -7.36 11.09 -0.13
CA ALA A 17 -6.45 10.09 -0.64
C ALA A 17 -7.07 8.72 -0.37
N PHE A 18 -7.94 8.28 -1.28
CA PHE A 18 -8.34 6.89 -1.33
C PHE A 18 -7.06 6.08 -1.59
N ALA A 19 -6.82 5.04 -0.80
CA ALA A 19 -5.77 4.08 -1.11
C ALA A 19 -6.15 3.45 -2.46
N ASP A 20 -5.44 3.78 -3.53
CA ASP A 20 -5.68 3.16 -4.83
C ASP A 20 -5.13 1.73 -4.85
N VAL A 21 -5.65 0.91 -5.78
CA VAL A 21 -5.06 -0.39 -6.13
C VAL A 21 -3.56 -0.23 -6.38
N PRO A 22 -2.70 -1.13 -5.84
CA PRO A 22 -1.28 -1.09 -6.10
C PRO A 22 -0.97 -1.11 -7.60
N LYS A 23 0.04 -0.34 -7.98
CA LYS A 23 0.49 -0.13 -9.35
C LYS A 23 1.78 -0.91 -9.59
N THR A 24 2.15 -1.09 -10.86
CA THR A 24 3.48 -1.61 -11.21
C THR A 24 4.35 -0.46 -11.69
N MET A 25 5.58 -0.35 -11.15
CA MET A 25 6.57 0.64 -11.54
C MET A 25 7.95 -0.03 -11.60
N ASP A 26 8.68 0.12 -12.69
CA ASP A 26 9.99 -0.53 -12.94
C ASP A 26 10.03 -2.03 -12.56
N GLY A 27 8.97 -2.78 -12.86
CA GLY A 27 8.90 -4.22 -12.61
C GLY A 27 8.65 -4.64 -11.16
N ARG A 28 8.26 -3.73 -10.26
CA ARG A 28 7.81 -4.04 -8.89
C ARG A 28 6.45 -3.43 -8.60
N PHE A 29 5.76 -3.99 -7.60
CA PHE A 29 4.56 -3.37 -7.08
C PHE A 29 4.89 -2.19 -6.18
N VAL A 30 4.08 -1.14 -6.32
CA VAL A 30 4.11 0.05 -5.50
C VAL A 30 2.70 0.43 -5.11
N ASP A 31 2.51 1.09 -3.97
CA ASP A 31 1.22 1.69 -3.64
C ASP A 31 0.96 3.00 -4.41
N ALA A 32 -0.16 3.65 -4.10
CA ALA A 32 -0.60 4.89 -4.71
C ALA A 32 0.42 6.04 -4.63
N GLU A 33 1.25 6.07 -3.59
CA GLU A 33 2.29 7.08 -3.34
C GLU A 33 3.64 6.69 -3.97
N GLY A 34 3.76 5.48 -4.52
CA GLY A 34 4.97 4.99 -5.19
C GLY A 34 5.99 4.30 -4.28
N TYR A 35 5.63 4.01 -3.02
CA TYR A 35 6.48 3.19 -2.15
C TYR A 35 6.43 1.73 -2.57
N THR A 36 7.58 1.06 -2.52
CA THR A 36 7.70 -0.36 -2.87
C THR A 36 6.90 -1.22 -1.91
N LEU A 37 6.21 -2.22 -2.47
CA LEU A 37 5.54 -3.25 -1.70
C LEU A 37 6.37 -4.53 -1.63
N TYR A 38 6.20 -5.27 -0.54
CA TYR A 38 6.98 -6.46 -0.22
C TYR A 38 6.07 -7.64 0.12
N THR A 39 6.58 -8.85 -0.09
CA THR A 39 6.02 -10.11 0.40
C THR A 39 6.86 -10.67 1.55
N PHE A 40 6.25 -11.55 2.34
CA PHE A 40 6.88 -12.18 3.50
C PHE A 40 6.85 -13.71 3.37
N ASP A 41 7.99 -14.38 3.41
CA ASP A 41 8.07 -15.83 3.19
C ASP A 41 7.34 -16.66 4.25
N LYS A 42 7.09 -16.09 5.44
CA LYS A 42 6.32 -16.77 6.48
C LYS A 42 4.81 -16.71 6.27
N ASP A 43 4.34 -15.97 5.26
CA ASP A 43 2.93 -15.96 4.85
C ASP A 43 2.63 -17.17 3.95
N THR A 44 2.54 -18.34 4.58
CA THR A 44 2.38 -19.63 3.89
C THR A 44 0.92 -19.97 3.57
N THR A 45 -0.03 -19.14 3.98
CA THR A 45 -1.46 -19.38 3.78
C THR A 45 -2.05 -18.21 2.98
N PRO A 46 -2.68 -18.47 1.82
CA PRO A 46 -3.27 -17.43 1.01
C PRO A 46 -4.24 -16.54 1.80
N GLY A 47 -4.09 -15.21 1.68
CA GLY A 47 -4.95 -14.25 2.37
C GLY A 47 -4.81 -14.26 3.90
N LYS A 48 -3.68 -14.72 4.43
CA LYS A 48 -3.38 -14.70 5.85
C LYS A 48 -1.95 -14.25 6.11
N SER A 49 -1.82 -13.20 6.92
CA SER A 49 -0.53 -12.69 7.39
C SER A 49 -0.08 -13.43 8.67
N ALA A 50 1.20 -13.80 8.72
CA ALA A 50 1.93 -14.19 9.92
C ALA A 50 2.59 -12.98 10.62
N CYS A 51 2.56 -11.80 9.99
CA CYS A 51 3.13 -10.56 10.51
C CYS A 51 2.10 -9.79 11.36
N SER A 52 2.26 -9.86 12.69
CA SER A 52 1.43 -9.13 13.66
C SER A 52 2.26 -8.46 14.76
N GLY A 53 1.63 -7.60 15.56
CA GLY A 53 2.26 -6.95 16.71
C GLY A 53 3.49 -6.11 16.35
N ALA A 54 4.69 -6.50 16.81
CA ALA A 54 5.91 -5.77 16.50
C ALA A 54 6.29 -5.87 15.01
N CYS A 55 5.90 -6.97 14.34
CA CYS A 55 6.15 -7.12 12.91
C CYS A 55 5.38 -6.06 12.11
N SER A 56 4.08 -5.86 12.39
CA SER A 56 3.25 -4.90 11.66
C SER A 56 3.65 -3.44 11.87
N LYS A 57 4.44 -3.13 12.90
CA LYS A 57 5.06 -1.80 13.07
C LYS A 57 6.24 -1.58 12.11
N LYS A 58 7.02 -2.63 11.83
CA LYS A 58 8.18 -2.56 10.94
C LYS A 58 7.79 -2.78 9.48
N TRP A 59 6.78 -3.61 9.28
CA TRP A 59 6.20 -4.00 8.00
C TRP A 59 4.70 -3.72 8.01
N PRO A 60 4.30 -2.44 7.91
CA PRO A 60 2.89 -2.08 7.89
C PRO A 60 2.17 -2.74 6.70
N ALA A 61 0.92 -3.13 6.90
CA ALA A 61 0.08 -3.65 5.82
C ALA A 61 -0.01 -2.63 4.67
N ALA A 62 0.06 -3.10 3.42
CA ALA A 62 -0.37 -2.32 2.27
C ALA A 62 -1.90 -2.21 2.31
N GLN A 63 -2.40 -1.12 2.88
CA GLN A 63 -3.82 -0.97 3.18
C GLN A 63 -4.66 -0.86 1.91
N ALA A 64 -5.79 -1.57 1.90
CA ALA A 64 -6.84 -1.37 0.91
C ALA A 64 -7.87 -0.37 1.43
N GLY A 65 -8.34 0.51 0.55
CA GLY A 65 -9.45 1.40 0.80
C GLY A 65 -10.78 0.64 0.86
N ALA A 66 -11.76 1.19 1.59
CA ALA A 66 -13.07 0.57 1.75
C ALA A 66 -13.85 0.37 0.43
N ASN A 67 -13.53 1.16 -0.59
CA ASN A 67 -14.17 1.10 -1.91
C ASN A 67 -13.32 0.38 -2.95
N ASP A 68 -12.16 -0.14 -2.57
CA ASP A 68 -11.30 -0.85 -3.50
C ASP A 68 -11.94 -2.15 -3.95
N LYS A 69 -11.86 -2.38 -5.25
CA LYS A 69 -12.40 -3.58 -5.89
C LYS A 69 -11.25 -4.39 -6.46
N PRO A 70 -10.80 -5.46 -5.79
CA PRO A 70 -9.82 -6.37 -6.35
C PRO A 70 -10.31 -6.96 -7.67
N THR A 71 -9.41 -7.11 -8.65
CA THR A 71 -9.66 -7.77 -9.93
C THR A 71 -8.48 -8.65 -10.33
N GLY A 72 -8.71 -9.68 -11.16
CA GLY A 72 -7.67 -10.62 -11.55
C GLY A 72 -7.07 -11.33 -10.34
N ASP A 73 -5.74 -11.33 -10.24
CA ASP A 73 -4.99 -11.96 -9.15
C ASP A 73 -4.94 -11.15 -7.85
N TRP A 74 -5.49 -9.94 -7.85
CA TRP A 74 -5.59 -9.10 -6.66
C TRP A 74 -6.71 -9.58 -5.74
N THR A 75 -6.46 -9.51 -4.44
CA THR A 75 -7.46 -9.79 -3.39
C THR A 75 -7.29 -8.79 -2.26
N VAL A 76 -8.36 -8.62 -1.47
CA VAL A 76 -8.34 -7.85 -0.22
C VAL A 76 -8.83 -8.77 0.89
N PHE A 77 -8.15 -8.76 2.02
CA PHE A 77 -8.57 -9.52 3.21
C PHE A 77 -8.39 -8.65 4.47
N ASN A 78 -9.10 -8.99 5.54
CA ASN A 78 -8.87 -8.36 6.84
C ASN A 78 -7.75 -9.10 7.55
N ASN A 79 -6.66 -8.42 7.86
CA ASN A 79 -5.56 -9.01 8.60
C ASN A 79 -5.91 -9.20 10.09
N THR A 80 -4.99 -9.79 10.86
CA THR A 80 -5.21 -10.09 12.28
C THR A 80 -5.45 -8.85 13.14
N ASP A 81 -5.00 -7.69 12.67
CA ASP A 81 -5.17 -6.40 13.35
C ASP A 81 -6.48 -5.70 12.91
N GLY A 82 -7.32 -6.37 12.09
CA GLY A 82 -8.61 -5.85 11.59
C GLY A 82 -8.47 -4.85 10.45
N VAL A 83 -7.27 -4.73 9.87
CA VAL A 83 -6.96 -3.78 8.80
C VAL A 83 -7.16 -4.45 7.43
N PRO A 84 -7.92 -3.84 6.50
CA PRO A 84 -8.01 -4.31 5.12
C PRO A 84 -6.64 -4.20 4.44
N GLN A 85 -6.16 -5.32 3.90
CA GLN A 85 -4.81 -5.43 3.32
C GLN A 85 -4.88 -6.03 1.92
N TRP A 86 -4.09 -5.47 1.02
CA TRP A 86 -3.88 -5.99 -0.33
C TRP A 86 -3.08 -7.30 -0.31
N ALA A 87 -3.48 -8.24 -1.16
CA ALA A 87 -2.71 -9.42 -1.48
C ALA A 87 -2.71 -9.67 -3.00
N TYR A 88 -1.61 -10.22 -3.51
CA TYR A 88 -1.44 -10.59 -4.92
C TYR A 88 -1.12 -12.07 -5.03
N LYS A 89 -1.89 -12.81 -5.85
CA LYS A 89 -1.82 -14.29 -5.96
C LYS A 89 -1.84 -14.99 -4.59
N GLY A 90 -2.58 -14.41 -3.64
CA GLY A 90 -2.72 -14.92 -2.27
C GLY A 90 -1.64 -14.44 -1.28
N HIS A 91 -0.57 -13.78 -1.72
CA HIS A 91 0.49 -13.27 -0.84
C HIS A 91 0.15 -11.87 -0.30
N PRO A 92 0.05 -11.68 1.02
CA PRO A 92 -0.12 -10.35 1.62
C PRO A 92 1.00 -9.39 1.24
N LEU A 93 0.65 -8.13 1.00
CA LEU A 93 1.59 -7.08 0.65
C LEU A 93 1.82 -6.11 1.80
N TYR A 94 3.05 -5.64 1.94
CA TYR A 94 3.49 -4.77 3.03
C TYR A 94 4.27 -3.57 2.51
N ARG A 95 4.17 -2.46 3.23
CA ARG A 95 5.15 -1.38 3.21
C ARG A 95 6.33 -1.74 4.12
N PHE A 96 7.44 -1.01 3.97
CA PHE A 96 8.56 -1.08 4.91
C PHE A 96 8.73 0.27 5.63
N ALA A 97 8.77 0.25 6.96
CA ALA A 97 8.80 1.49 7.76
C ALA A 97 10.09 2.31 7.62
N ASP A 98 11.18 1.70 7.13
CA ASP A 98 12.45 2.40 6.92
C ASP A 98 12.60 2.96 5.51
N ASP A 99 11.75 2.59 4.54
CA ASP A 99 11.71 3.27 3.24
C ASP A 99 11.25 4.71 3.47
N LYS A 100 12.03 5.69 2.99
CA LYS A 100 11.80 7.13 3.27
C LYS A 100 11.28 7.91 2.08
N LYS A 101 11.34 7.33 0.89
CA LYS A 101 10.82 7.92 -0.33
C LYS A 101 10.32 6.85 -1.30
N PRO A 102 9.44 7.23 -2.25
CA PRO A 102 9.06 6.37 -3.36
C PRO A 102 10.28 5.83 -4.09
N GLY A 103 10.24 4.54 -4.43
CA GLY A 103 11.34 3.85 -5.08
C GLY A 103 12.42 3.26 -4.18
N ASP A 104 12.42 3.56 -2.88
CA ASP A 104 13.27 2.83 -1.95
C ASP A 104 12.90 1.34 -1.95
N THR A 105 13.92 0.49 -1.83
CA THR A 105 13.81 -0.98 -1.80
C THR A 105 14.58 -1.54 -0.60
N THR A 106 14.74 -0.74 0.46
CA THR A 106 15.69 -1.04 1.55
C THR A 106 15.26 -2.21 2.44
N GLY A 107 14.01 -2.66 2.28
CA GLY A 107 13.48 -3.86 2.93
C GLY A 107 13.83 -5.16 2.20
N ASP A 108 14.33 -5.12 0.97
CA ASP A 108 14.62 -6.33 0.21
C ASP A 108 15.70 -7.18 0.90
N ASN A 109 15.49 -8.49 0.94
CA ASN A 109 16.33 -9.47 1.65
C ASN A 109 16.50 -9.19 3.15
N PHE A 110 15.62 -8.41 3.78
CA PHE A 110 15.68 -8.20 5.22
C PHE A 110 15.54 -9.55 5.94
N ARG A 111 16.60 -9.99 6.62
CA ARG A 111 16.67 -11.32 7.26
C ARG A 111 16.36 -12.48 6.30
N ASP A 112 16.64 -12.30 5.00
CA ASP A 112 16.46 -13.30 3.94
C ASP A 112 15.03 -13.83 3.75
N VAL A 113 14.01 -13.12 4.28
CA VAL A 113 12.61 -13.58 4.25
C VAL A 113 11.62 -12.54 3.76
N TRP A 114 12.10 -11.35 3.39
CA TRP A 114 11.30 -10.25 2.86
C TRP A 114 11.80 -9.92 1.47
N HIS A 115 10.88 -9.82 0.52
CA HIS A 115 11.23 -9.66 -0.90
C HIS A 115 10.38 -8.58 -1.53
N VAL A 116 10.96 -7.82 -2.45
CA VAL A 116 10.20 -6.89 -3.29
C VAL A 116 9.12 -7.68 -4.05
N ALA A 117 7.87 -7.24 -3.91
CA ALA A 117 6.73 -7.83 -4.58
C ALA A 117 6.72 -7.43 -6.07
N LYS A 118 6.42 -8.39 -6.94
CA LYS A 118 6.47 -8.24 -8.40
C LYS A 118 5.26 -8.92 -9.06
N PRO A 119 4.84 -8.48 -10.28
CA PRO A 119 3.80 -9.14 -11.07
C PRO A 119 4.04 -10.63 -11.36
#